data_AF-A0A1J8PQ05-F1
#
_entry.id   AF-A0A1J8PQ05-F1
#
_cell.length_a   1.000
_cell.length_b   1.000
_cell.length_c   1.000
_cell.angle_alpha   90.00
_cell.angle_beta   90.00
_cell.angle_gamma   90.00
#
_symmetry.space_group_name_H-M   'P 1'
#
loop_
_entity.id
_entity.type
_entity.pdbx_description
1 polymer ?
#
loop_
_entity_poly.entity_id
_entity_poly.type
_entity_poly.pdbx_seq_one_letter_code
_entity_poly.pdbx_strand_id
1 'polypeptide(L)'
;MALKPLDVLNNRVKVRKETLQAQLAARKSISSQDESWLDHDANLVDEQQALEVLEDASDYERGFERLDEAQKGAVRSLRQAADDLGKVVGSKRKNRYGTRDACCRN
;
A
#
# COMPACT_ATOMS: atom_id res chain seq x y z
N MET A 1 -5.19 15.86 -7.12
CA MET A 1 -3.94 15.75 -6.31
C MET A 1 -3.43 14.32 -6.42
N ALA A 2 -2.15 14.05 -6.13
CA ALA A 2 -1.47 12.84 -6.58
C ALA A 2 -2.06 11.52 -6.02
N LEU A 3 -2.64 10.69 -6.89
CA LEU A 3 -3.14 9.31 -6.66
C LEU A 3 -2.05 8.28 -6.28
N LYS A 4 -0.89 8.74 -5.80
CA LYS A 4 0.29 7.92 -5.48
C LYS A 4 0.00 6.75 -4.52
N PRO A 5 -0.88 6.89 -3.49
CA PRO A 5 -1.19 5.77 -2.61
C PRO A 5 -1.95 4.65 -3.33
N LEU A 6 -2.89 5.01 -4.22
CA LEU A 6 -3.64 4.05 -5.03
C LEU A 6 -2.73 3.33 -6.02
N ASP A 7 -1.79 4.06 -6.63
CA ASP A 7 -0.79 3.46 -7.54
C ASP A 7 0.08 2.41 -6.84
N VAL A 8 0.43 2.62 -5.56
CA VAL A 8 1.19 1.64 -4.78
C VAL A 8 0.35 0.41 -4.47
N LEU A 9 -0.90 0.58 -4.07
CA LEU A 9 -1.80 -0.54 -3.84
C LEU A 9 -2.02 -1.34 -5.12
N ASN A 10 -2.28 -0.66 -6.24
CA ASN A 10 -2.43 -1.27 -7.55
C ASN A 10 -1.18 -2.07 -7.96
N ASN A 11 0.02 -1.51 -7.77
CA ASN A 11 1.25 -2.23 -8.08
C ASN A 11 1.45 -3.46 -7.18
N ARG A 12 1.15 -3.37 -5.87
CA ARG A 12 1.23 -4.51 -4.95
C ARG A 12 0.26 -5.62 -5.35
N VAL A 13 -1.00 -5.27 -5.63
CA VAL A 13 -2.02 -6.22 -6.09
C VAL A 13 -1.62 -6.85 -7.42
N LYS A 14 -1.12 -6.04 -8.36
CA LYS A 14 -0.66 -6.51 -9.68
C LYS A 14 0.46 -7.54 -9.56
N VAL A 15 1.53 -7.25 -8.80
CA VAL A 15 2.66 -8.18 -8.62
C VAL A 15 2.19 -9.52 -8.04
N ARG A 16 1.29 -9.50 -7.06
CA ARG A 16 0.76 -10.73 -6.47
C ARG A 16 -0.16 -11.48 -7.44
N LYS A 17 -1.03 -10.79 -8.19
CA LYS A 17 -1.85 -11.39 -9.26
C LYS A 17 -0.99 -12.04 -10.34
N GLU A 18 0.07 -11.38 -10.80
CA GLU A 18 1.02 -11.93 -11.78
C GLU A 18 1.71 -13.19 -11.25
N THR A 19 2.08 -13.21 -9.97
CA THR A 19 2.67 -14.38 -9.31
C THR A 19 1.69 -15.56 -9.28
N LEU A 20 0.42 -15.31 -8.96
CA LEU A 20 -0.63 -16.34 -8.97
C LEU A 20 -0.93 -16.82 -10.38
N GLN A 21 -0.97 -15.92 -11.37
CA GLN A 21 -1.12 -16.27 -12.78
C GLN A 21 0.04 -17.13 -13.27
N ALA A 22 1.28 -16.84 -12.87
CA ALA A 22 2.44 -17.67 -13.20
C ALA A 22 2.35 -19.08 -12.57
N GLN A 23 1.82 -19.19 -11.35
CA GLN A 23 1.57 -20.49 -10.72
C GLN A 23 0.48 -21.29 -11.46
N LEU A 24 -0.62 -20.65 -11.82
CA LEU A 24 -1.68 -21.26 -12.62
C LEU A 24 -1.18 -21.67 -14.01
N ALA A 25 -0.35 -20.85 -14.66
CA ALA A 25 0.28 -21.17 -15.93
C ALA A 25 1.23 -22.38 -15.82
N ALA A 26 1.90 -22.53 -14.67
CA ALA A 26 2.69 -23.71 -14.32
C ALA A 26 1.83 -24.93 -13.88
N ARG A 27 0.50 -24.87 -14.05
CA ARG A 27 -0.49 -25.89 -13.63
C ARG A 27 -0.45 -26.21 -12.14
N LYS A 28 0.04 -25.28 -11.32
CA LYS A 28 -0.03 -25.39 -9.86
C LYS A 28 -1.38 -24.85 -9.40
N SER A 29 -2.01 -25.55 -8.46
CA SER A 29 -3.18 -25.02 -7.77
C SER A 29 -2.77 -23.86 -6.87
N ILE A 30 -3.57 -22.80 -6.89
CA ILE A 30 -3.48 -21.74 -5.90
C ILE A 30 -4.16 -22.19 -4.60
N SER A 31 -3.78 -21.59 -3.48
CA SER A 31 -4.38 -21.93 -2.19
C SER A 31 -5.77 -21.30 -2.06
N SER A 32 -6.64 -21.89 -1.24
CA SER A 32 -7.95 -21.29 -0.91
C SER A 32 -7.80 -19.90 -0.26
N GLN A 33 -6.67 -19.64 0.39
CA GLN A 33 -6.34 -18.32 0.92
C GLN A 33 -6.04 -17.31 -0.19
N ASP A 34 -5.38 -17.73 -1.27
CA ASP A 34 -5.14 -16.86 -2.42
C ASP A 34 -6.42 -16.61 -3.23
N GLU A 35 -7.32 -17.58 -3.30
CA GLU A 35 -8.66 -17.40 -3.88
C GLU A 35 -9.48 -16.37 -3.09
N SER A 36 -9.57 -16.54 -1.76
CA SER A 36 -10.26 -15.57 -0.89
C SER A 36 -9.62 -14.19 -0.95
N TRP A 37 -8.28 -14.11 -1.08
CA TRP A 37 -7.58 -12.86 -1.30
C TRP A 37 -7.95 -12.19 -2.64
N LEU A 38 -8.15 -12.97 -3.72
CA LEU A 38 -8.56 -12.44 -5.02
C LEU A 38 -9.96 -11.82 -4.98
N ASP A 39 -10.88 -12.40 -4.20
CA ASP A 39 -12.27 -11.93 -4.09
C ASP A 39 -12.42 -10.72 -3.19
N HIS A 40 -11.57 -10.57 -2.17
CA HIS A 40 -11.65 -9.49 -1.19
C HIS A 40 -10.54 -8.46 -1.38
N ASP A 41 -9.33 -8.75 -0.90
CA ASP A 41 -8.23 -7.79 -0.81
C ASP A 41 -7.65 -7.36 -2.18
N ALA A 42 -7.85 -8.15 -3.23
CA ALA A 42 -7.38 -7.83 -4.58
C ALA A 42 -8.39 -7.00 -5.39
N ASN A 43 -9.56 -6.72 -4.81
CA ASN A 43 -10.61 -5.91 -5.39
C ASN A 43 -10.53 -4.46 -4.87
N LEU A 44 -9.64 -3.66 -5.47
CA LEU A 44 -9.41 -2.27 -5.06
C LEU A 44 -10.49 -1.28 -5.53
N VAL A 45 -11.67 -1.77 -5.90
CA VAL A 45 -12.78 -0.94 -6.41
C VAL A 45 -13.30 -0.02 -5.30
N ASP A 46 -13.35 -0.51 -4.06
CA ASP A 46 -13.80 0.26 -2.90
C ASP A 46 -12.83 1.42 -2.60
N GLU A 47 -11.52 1.20 -2.67
CA GLU A 47 -10.49 2.23 -2.52
C GLU A 47 -10.58 3.30 -3.61
N GLN A 48 -10.82 2.90 -4.86
CA GLN A 48 -10.93 3.84 -5.96
C GLN A 48 -12.20 4.70 -5.85
N GLN A 49 -13.32 4.07 -5.49
CA GLN A 49 -14.59 4.78 -5.32
C GLN A 49 -14.58 5.70 -4.10
N ALA A 50 -13.95 5.29 -2.99
CA ALA A 50 -13.78 6.15 -1.83
C ALA A 50 -12.94 7.39 -2.15
N LEU A 51 -11.90 7.25 -2.98
CA LEU A 51 -11.09 8.39 -3.44
C LEU A 51 -11.86 9.33 -4.35
N GLU A 52 -12.71 8.81 -5.24
CA GLU A 52 -13.54 9.62 -6.12
C GLU A 52 -14.53 10.48 -5.30
N VAL A 53 -15.17 9.89 -4.29
CA VAL A 53 -16.05 10.62 -3.36
C VAL A 53 -15.29 11.68 -2.55
N LEU A 54 -14.06 11.37 -2.14
CA LEU A 54 -13.20 12.32 -1.42
C LEU A 54 -12.63 13.43 -2.32
N GLU A 55 -12.43 13.17 -3.61
CA GLU A 55 -11.97 14.17 -4.59
C GLU A 55 -13.10 15.12 -5.02
N ASP A 56 -14.33 14.60 -5.14
CA ASP A 56 -15.52 15.41 -5.40
C ASP A 56 -15.92 16.25 -4.16
N ALA A 57 -15.61 15.74 -2.97
CA ALA A 57 -15.82 16.49 -1.73
C ALA A 57 -14.82 17.65 -1.61
N SER A 58 -15.35 18.85 -1.35
CA SER A 58 -14.52 20.04 -1.10
C SER A 58 -13.77 19.99 0.24
N ASP A 59 -14.18 19.10 1.15
CA ASP A 59 -13.63 18.93 2.49
C ASP A 59 -13.52 17.44 2.81
N TYR A 60 -12.35 17.03 3.32
CA TYR A 60 -12.05 15.65 3.67
C TYR A 60 -13.00 15.08 4.73
N GLU A 61 -13.37 15.86 5.75
CA GLU A 61 -14.29 15.41 6.79
C GLU A 61 -15.69 15.17 6.22
N ARG A 62 -16.16 16.08 5.36
CA ARG A 62 -17.46 15.92 4.68
C ARG A 62 -17.49 14.76 3.71
N GLY A 63 -16.39 14.52 2.99
CA GLY A 63 -16.26 13.36 2.11
C GLY A 63 -16.25 12.08 2.93
N PHE A 64 -15.51 12.03 4.03
CA PHE A 64 -15.41 10.86 4.91
C PHE A 64 -16.73 10.51 5.62
N GLU A 65 -17.54 11.50 5.98
CA GLU A 65 -18.89 11.28 6.53
C GLU A 65 -19.86 10.66 5.51
N ARG A 66 -19.65 10.91 4.21
CA ARG A 66 -20.47 10.35 3.13
C ARG A 66 -20.09 8.92 2.76
N LEU A 67 -18.93 8.45 3.21
CA LEU A 67 -18.46 7.09 2.95
C LEU A 67 -19.21 6.08 3.81
N ASP A 68 -19.49 4.91 3.24
CA ASP A 68 -19.97 3.77 4.01
C ASP A 68 -18.84 3.11 4.84
N GLU A 69 -19.19 2.13 5.69
CA GLU A 69 -18.19 1.47 6.55
C GLU A 69 -17.12 0.70 5.75
N ALA A 70 -17.45 0.20 4.56
CA ALA A 70 -16.50 -0.49 3.69
C ALA A 70 -15.49 0.50 3.09
N GLN A 71 -15.97 1.62 2.57
CA GLN A 71 -15.19 2.72 2.03
C GLN A 71 -14.33 3.40 3.11
N LYS A 72 -14.82 3.54 4.34
CA LYS A 72 -14.00 3.99 5.48
C LYS A 72 -12.87 3.01 5.78
N GLY A 73 -13.09 1.71 5.60
CA GLY A 73 -12.05 0.68 5.64
C GLY A 73 -10.99 0.92 4.55
N ALA A 74 -11.44 1.15 3.32
CA ALA A 74 -10.59 1.43 2.16
C ALA A 74 -9.70 2.67 2.36
N VAL A 75 -10.24 3.76 2.93
CA VAL A 75 -9.46 4.98 3.27
C VAL A 75 -8.37 4.69 4.30
N ARG A 76 -8.61 3.78 5.26
CA ARG A 76 -7.57 3.36 6.22
C ARG A 76 -6.46 2.57 5.53
N SER A 77 -6.80 1.66 4.63
CA SER A 77 -5.83 0.93 3.79
C SER A 77 -4.98 1.86 2.94
N LEU A 78 -5.62 2.87 2.31
CA LEU A 78 -4.94 3.92 1.54
C LEU A 78 -3.99 4.75 2.39
N ARG A 79 -4.41 5.12 3.62
CA ARG A 79 -3.56 5.85 4.56
C ARG A 79 -2.35 5.03 4.99
N GLN A 80 -2.54 3.74 5.25
CA GLN A 80 -1.44 2.84 5.59
C GLN A 80 -0.46 2.68 4.42
N ALA A 81 -0.95 2.60 3.17
CA ALA A 81 -0.10 2.59 1.99
C ALA A 81 0.68 3.92 1.81
N ALA A 82 0.05 5.05 2.15
CA ALA A 82 0.71 6.36 2.16
C ALA A 82 1.78 6.48 3.25
N ASP A 83 1.55 5.90 4.43
CA ASP A 83 2.53 5.84 5.52
C ASP A 83 3.74 4.95 5.14
N ASP A 84 3.51 3.82 4.48
CA ASP A 84 4.57 2.97 3.92
C ASP A 84 5.41 3.73 2.89
N LEU A 85 4.78 4.54 2.02
CA LEU A 85 5.49 5.45 1.11
C LEU A 85 6.34 6.48 1.87
N GLY A 86 5.80 7.06 2.94
CA GLY A 86 6.51 7.99 3.81
C GLY A 86 7.74 7.39 4.47
N LYS A 87 7.69 6.11 4.87
CA LYS A 87 8.83 5.38 5.44
C LYS A 87 9.92 5.06 4.42
N VAL A 88 9.55 4.75 3.17
CA VAL A 88 10.51 4.53 2.08
C VAL A 88 11.25 5.83 1.72
N VAL A 89 10.56 6.97 1.77
CA VAL A 89 11.17 8.30 1.53
C VAL A 89 11.94 8.82 2.76
N GLY A 90 11.54 8.44 3.98
CA GLY A 90 12.15 8.86 5.25
C GLY A 90 13.49 8.21 5.59
N SER A 91 13.95 7.21 4.84
CA SER A 91 15.22 6.51 5.13
C SER A 91 16.48 7.31 4.77
N LYS A 92 16.38 8.61 4.48
CA LYS A 92 17.53 9.47 4.18
C LYS A 92 17.70 10.56 5.26
N ARG A 93 18.66 10.32 6.17
CA ARG A 93 19.43 11.22 7.09
C ARG A 93 19.26 10.80 8.56
N LYS A 94 20.31 10.57 9.38
CA LYS A 94 21.65 11.19 9.50
C LYS A 94 22.70 10.14 9.91
N ASN A 95 23.81 9.98 9.19
CA ASN A 95 25.09 10.72 9.22
C ASN A 95 26.11 10.19 10.25
N ARG A 96 27.26 9.85 9.68
CA ARG A 96 28.54 9.46 10.28
C ARG A 96 29.10 10.59 11.16
N TYR A 97 29.43 10.26 12.40
CA TYR A 97 30.54 10.81 13.19
C TYR A 97 30.90 9.73 14.21
N GLY A 98 32.13 9.23 14.35
CA GLY A 98 33.37 9.53 13.67
C GLY A 98 34.37 8.40 13.93
N THR A 99 35.22 8.17 12.95
CA THR A 99 36.50 7.48 13.11
C THR A 99 37.30 8.19 14.19
N ARG A 100 37.77 7.46 15.20
CA ARG A 100 38.98 7.84 15.94
C ARG A 100 39.63 6.59 16.53
N ASP A 101 40.71 6.23 15.84
CA ASP A 101 41.92 5.54 16.30
C ASP A 101 41.81 4.16 16.93
N ALA A 102 42.13 3.17 16.08
CA ALA A 102 42.98 2.07 16.50
C ALA A 102 44.35 2.64 16.90
N CYS A 103 44.79 2.40 18.14
CA CYS A 103 46.21 2.28 18.43
C CYS A 103 46.43 1.25 19.54
N CYS A 104 47.50 0.49 19.33
CA CYS A 104 47.82 -0.81 19.89
C CYS A 104 48.06 -0.85 21.41
N ARG A 105 47.86 -2.07 21.92
CA ARG A 105 48.62 -2.73 23.00
C ARG A 105 50.02 -2.15 23.25
N ASN A 106 50.31 -1.89 24.51
CA ASN A 106 51.45 -2.54 25.17
C ASN A 106 51.10 -2.80 26.63
#